data_AF-A0A3N1A3I6-F1
#
_entry.id   AF-A0A3N1A3I6-F1
#
_cell.length_a   1.000
_cell.length_b   1.000
_cell.length_c   1.000
_cell.angle_alpha   90.00
_cell.angle_beta   90.00
_cell.angle_gamma   90.00
#
_symmetry.space_group_name_H-M   'P 1'
#
loop_
_entity.id
_entity.type
_entity.pdbx_description
1 polymer ?
#
loop_
_entity_poly.entity_id
_entity_poly.type
_entity_poly.pdbx_seq_one_letter_code
_entity_poly.pdbx_strand_id
1 'polypeptide(L)'
;MILSGRSPDPGGAVGIATARTRRPARDTSPVFRRELVGQLLRCYPVSAVVLAPYLGLILPMAVIYHNPHTGLIASLVGFALLGSATVETFSLLLGRPDPQWRAGVQHSHARYPRLYPIARFVALTGIAADLLGVHLGRGTIVAQLSGELAGGPVATLTTLFSGWGALAVGLLIASHLSGRLSRAKLYGWLTALVATQTVVAVQTALTAALIAFIFFVAVAGMLCGIFRLRYLLVAGAVLILLWPPLFDHRNTIRESHGITVDDNVSALDRIRLDRQLATVAGYDVPVDLGQPGPADYLRYGLVPRMLDPDRPPMSTGQLISMYRGGSGTTAYSFLLLGNIWFFEGAVGLVVLHAAAAGFTAALLRWRGAPGPARLVLFCLALSDLLLWTGTYPDSVIGFLQHVVSAVPVFLLLWLTRSRPDRPGRHSLPGWRLRPSRWHDLPSQHGLPGRHRLVGGPAPTGADR
;
A
#
# COMPACT_ATOMS: atom_id res chain seq x y z
N MET A 1 -32.42 68.56 37.11
CA MET A 1 -31.15 69.18 37.54
C MET A 1 -30.08 68.70 36.57
N ILE A 2 -29.64 69.44 35.53
CA ILE A 2 -28.90 70.74 35.52
C ILE A 2 -27.60 70.55 36.33
N LEU A 3 -26.34 70.53 35.85
CA LEU A 3 -25.56 71.13 34.73
C LEU A 3 -24.42 70.17 34.30
N SER A 4 -23.98 70.09 33.04
CA SER A 4 -23.09 71.01 32.29
C SER A 4 -21.68 71.20 32.88
N GLY A 5 -20.65 70.80 32.13
CA GLY A 5 -19.24 71.17 32.34
C GLY A 5 -18.39 70.82 31.11
N ARG A 6 -18.01 71.84 30.33
CA ARG A 6 -17.17 71.80 29.10
C ARG A 6 -15.67 71.71 29.42
N SER A 7 -14.94 70.94 28.59
CA SER A 7 -13.62 71.12 27.90
C SER A 7 -12.60 72.14 28.44
N PRO A 8 -11.26 71.85 28.41
CA PRO A 8 -10.49 71.89 27.14
C PRO A 8 -9.36 70.83 26.96
N ASP A 9 -9.15 70.45 25.69
CA ASP A 9 -7.90 69.95 25.08
C ASP A 9 -6.69 70.85 25.43
N PRO A 10 -5.41 70.39 25.43
CA PRO A 10 -4.75 69.90 24.20
C PRO A 10 -3.56 68.92 24.39
N GLY A 11 -3.10 68.27 23.31
CA GLY A 11 -1.76 67.68 23.33
C GLY A 11 -1.48 66.70 22.20
N GLY A 12 -1.04 67.22 21.06
CA GLY A 12 -0.62 66.43 19.92
C GLY A 12 0.59 65.53 20.20
N ALA A 13 0.54 64.34 19.63
CA ALA A 13 1.72 63.58 19.26
C ALA A 13 1.39 62.79 17.99
N VAL A 14 1.69 63.41 16.84
CA VAL A 14 1.74 62.71 15.56
C VAL A 14 2.96 61.78 15.60
N GLY A 15 2.76 60.60 16.18
CA GLY A 15 3.68 59.49 16.09
C GLY A 15 3.59 58.91 14.69
N ILE A 16 4.53 59.27 13.82
CA ILE A 16 4.77 58.59 12.54
C ILE A 16 5.12 57.14 12.88
N ALA A 17 4.10 56.27 12.86
CA ALA A 17 4.25 54.84 12.98
C ALA A 17 5.03 54.35 11.75
N THR A 18 6.34 54.25 11.90
CA THR A 18 7.20 53.53 10.97
C THR A 18 6.62 52.13 10.82
N ALA A 19 6.01 51.88 9.66
CA ALA A 19 5.56 50.57 9.25
C ALA A 19 6.78 49.66 9.14
N ARG A 20 7.18 49.06 10.27
CA ARG A 20 8.03 47.88 10.30
C ARG A 20 7.28 46.83 9.52
N THR A 21 7.62 46.71 8.25
CA THR A 21 7.37 45.54 7.40
C THR A 21 8.04 44.36 8.09
N ARG A 22 7.35 43.79 9.08
CA ARG A 22 7.61 42.44 9.59
C ARG A 22 7.49 41.54 8.37
N ARG A 23 8.64 41.24 7.74
CA ARG A 23 8.75 40.10 6.84
C ARG A 23 8.11 38.93 7.59
N PRO A 24 7.05 38.31 7.08
CA PRO A 24 6.50 37.13 7.72
C PRO A 24 7.65 36.15 7.81
N ALA A 25 8.08 35.85 9.04
CA ALA A 25 9.00 34.77 9.29
C ALA A 25 8.38 33.58 8.58
N ARG A 26 9.08 33.08 7.55
CA ARG A 26 8.65 31.95 6.75
C ARG A 26 8.71 30.77 7.70
N ASP A 27 7.66 30.58 8.49
CA ASP A 27 7.45 29.41 9.30
C ASP A 27 7.44 28.25 8.31
N THR A 28 8.60 27.62 8.17
CA THR A 28 8.78 26.37 7.46
C THR A 28 8.13 25.30 8.32
N SER A 29 6.81 25.38 8.35
CA SER A 29 5.98 24.67 9.29
C SER A 29 6.10 23.17 9.04
N PRO A 30 5.91 22.33 10.08
CA PRO A 30 5.91 20.88 9.96
C PRO A 30 4.89 20.34 8.93
N VAL A 31 3.97 21.18 8.43
CA VAL A 31 3.05 20.83 7.33
C VAL A 31 3.82 20.65 6.01
N PHE A 32 4.76 21.55 5.69
CA PHE A 32 5.54 21.50 4.44
C PHE A 32 6.40 20.23 4.36
N ARG A 33 7.09 19.85 5.45
CA ARG A 33 7.88 18.60 5.48
C ARG A 33 7.01 17.34 5.28
N ARG A 34 5.79 17.34 5.81
CA ARG A 34 4.87 16.19 5.67
C ARG A 34 4.37 16.03 4.24
N GLU A 35 4.09 17.15 3.57
CA GLU A 35 3.70 17.14 2.17
C GLU A 35 4.84 16.65 1.28
N LEU A 36 6.08 17.09 1.56
CA LEU A 36 7.25 16.68 0.79
C LEU A 36 7.54 15.18 0.88
N VAL A 37 7.52 14.59 2.08
CA VAL A 37 7.73 13.13 2.24
C VAL A 37 6.61 12.34 1.55
N GLY A 38 5.35 12.75 1.74
CA GLY A 38 4.22 12.12 1.06
C GLY A 38 4.29 12.24 -0.46
N GLN A 39 4.80 13.36 -0.97
CA GLN A 39 4.99 13.58 -2.40
C GLN A 39 6.11 12.69 -2.95
N LEU A 40 7.26 12.61 -2.28
CA LEU A 40 8.37 11.73 -2.68
C LEU A 40 7.94 10.26 -2.72
N LEU A 41 7.22 9.80 -1.70
CA LEU A 41 6.69 8.43 -1.64
C LEU A 41 5.70 8.12 -2.79
N ARG A 42 4.99 9.12 -3.32
CA ARG A 42 4.11 8.96 -4.49
C ARG A 42 4.84 9.09 -5.82
N CYS A 43 5.95 9.83 -5.84
CA CYS A 43 6.85 9.91 -6.99
C CYS A 43 7.65 8.61 -7.17
N TYR A 44 7.96 7.92 -6.08
CA TYR A 44 8.82 6.74 -6.07
C TYR A 44 8.25 5.60 -5.20
N PRO A 45 7.01 5.13 -5.43
CA PRO A 45 6.37 4.12 -4.57
C PRO A 45 7.14 2.80 -4.52
N VAL A 46 7.61 2.28 -5.65
CA VAL A 46 8.33 1.00 -5.72
C VAL A 46 9.72 1.14 -5.13
N SER A 47 10.49 2.18 -5.50
CA SER A 47 11.79 2.40 -4.88
C SER A 47 11.67 2.58 -3.37
N ALA A 48 10.63 3.27 -2.87
CA ALA A 48 10.40 3.41 -1.44
C ALA A 48 10.07 2.07 -0.75
N VAL A 49 9.24 1.22 -1.37
CA VAL A 49 8.89 -0.11 -0.84
C VAL A 49 10.12 -1.01 -0.77
N VAL A 50 10.91 -1.04 -1.86
CA VAL A 50 12.15 -1.81 -1.94
C VAL A 50 13.15 -1.31 -0.92
N LEU A 51 13.31 0.01 -0.76
CA LEU A 51 14.35 0.59 0.08
C LEU A 51 14.02 0.52 1.58
N ALA A 52 12.74 0.62 1.95
CA ALA A 52 12.31 0.71 3.35
C ALA A 52 12.83 -0.41 4.28
N PRO A 53 12.71 -1.72 3.96
CA PRO A 53 13.21 -2.78 4.83
C PRO A 53 14.74 -2.80 4.89
N TYR A 54 15.43 -2.36 3.83
CA TYR A 54 16.89 -2.34 3.79
C TYR A 54 17.46 -1.19 4.61
N LEU A 55 16.90 0.01 4.53
CA LEU A 55 17.32 1.14 5.36
C LEU A 55 16.90 0.99 6.82
N GLY A 56 15.71 0.43 7.07
CA GLY A 56 15.16 0.33 8.42
C GLY A 56 15.72 -0.81 9.25
N LEU A 57 16.15 -1.90 8.61
CA LEU A 57 16.48 -3.15 9.30
C LEU A 57 17.76 -3.80 8.76
N ILE A 58 17.83 -4.11 7.46
CA ILE A 58 18.87 -5.02 6.94
C ILE A 58 20.26 -4.37 6.90
N LEU A 59 20.40 -3.18 6.30
CA LEU A 59 21.69 -2.50 6.20
C LEU A 59 22.22 -2.02 7.56
N PRO A 60 21.41 -1.43 8.47
CA PRO A 60 21.87 -1.13 9.82
C PRO A 60 22.42 -2.36 10.53
N MET A 61 21.73 -3.50 10.44
CA MET A 61 22.21 -4.76 11.03
C MET A 61 23.51 -5.24 10.37
N ALA A 62 23.63 -5.17 9.05
CA ALA A 62 24.86 -5.53 8.34
C ALA A 62 26.06 -4.70 8.82
N VAL A 63 25.88 -3.38 9.01
CA VAL A 63 26.92 -2.46 9.49
C VAL A 63 27.26 -2.70 10.96
N ILE A 64 26.26 -2.74 11.85
CA ILE A 64 26.45 -2.93 13.30
C ILE A 64 27.21 -4.24 13.56
N TYR A 65 26.87 -5.31 12.83
CA TYR A 65 27.48 -6.63 12.99
C TYR A 65 28.61 -6.91 12.00
N HIS A 66 29.18 -5.89 11.36
CA HIS A 66 30.39 -5.97 10.54
C HIS A 66 30.33 -7.09 9.48
N ASN A 67 29.19 -7.23 8.81
CA ASN A 67 28.98 -8.27 7.82
C ASN A 67 29.93 -8.04 6.61
N PRO A 68 30.81 -9.00 6.25
CA PRO A 68 31.77 -8.82 5.18
C PRO A 68 31.11 -8.63 3.79
N HIS A 69 29.86 -9.07 3.65
CA HIS A 69 29.09 -8.96 2.41
C HIS A 69 28.20 -7.72 2.35
N THR A 70 28.45 -6.71 3.20
CA THR A 70 27.68 -5.45 3.18
C THR A 70 27.71 -4.78 1.79
N GLY A 71 28.83 -4.86 1.08
CA GLY A 71 28.95 -4.36 -0.30
C GLY A 71 28.02 -5.06 -1.30
N LEU A 72 27.87 -6.39 -1.17
CA LEU A 72 26.92 -7.17 -1.98
C LEU A 72 25.48 -6.78 -1.63
N ILE A 73 25.13 -6.69 -0.34
CA ILE A 73 23.78 -6.29 0.07
C ILE A 73 23.43 -4.89 -0.50
N ALA A 74 24.38 -3.95 -0.43
CA ALA A 74 24.21 -2.62 -1.01
C ALA A 74 24.08 -2.66 -2.54
N SER A 75 24.83 -3.52 -3.24
CA SER A 75 24.71 -3.65 -4.70
C SER A 75 23.37 -4.25 -5.13
N LEU A 76 22.85 -5.26 -4.42
CA LEU A 76 21.52 -5.83 -4.67
C LEU A 76 20.43 -4.74 -4.60
N VAL A 77 20.48 -3.91 -3.56
CA VAL A 77 19.57 -2.76 -3.42
C VAL A 77 19.81 -1.74 -4.54
N GLY A 78 21.07 -1.45 -4.85
CA GLY A 78 21.46 -0.55 -5.94
C GLY A 78 20.89 -0.96 -7.29
N PHE A 79 20.97 -2.23 -7.68
CA PHE A 79 20.39 -2.74 -8.94
C PHE A 79 18.86 -2.67 -8.95
N ALA A 80 18.20 -3.04 -7.84
CA ALA A 80 16.75 -2.93 -7.73
C ALA A 80 16.28 -1.47 -7.82
N LEU A 81 17.02 -0.53 -7.20
CA LEU A 81 16.79 0.90 -7.32
C LEU A 81 17.08 1.42 -8.72
N LEU A 82 18.13 0.94 -9.39
CA LEU A 82 18.45 1.32 -10.76
C LEU A 82 17.27 1.03 -11.69
N GLY A 83 16.66 -0.17 -11.58
CA GLY A 83 15.46 -0.50 -12.35
C GLY A 83 14.26 0.36 -11.97
N SER A 84 13.89 0.34 -10.68
CA SER A 84 12.66 1.02 -10.21
C SER A 84 12.73 2.54 -10.34
N ALA A 85 13.78 3.20 -9.84
CA ALA A 85 13.90 4.65 -9.83
C ALA A 85 14.03 5.22 -11.25
N THR A 86 14.67 4.52 -12.18
CA THR A 86 14.75 4.94 -13.59
C THR A 86 13.36 5.00 -14.21
N VAL A 87 12.57 3.92 -14.07
CA VAL A 87 11.21 3.87 -14.64
C VAL A 87 10.28 4.85 -13.92
N GLU A 88 10.39 5.01 -12.60
CA GLU A 88 9.58 5.97 -11.85
C GLU A 88 9.90 7.42 -12.23
N THR A 89 11.19 7.74 -12.43
CA THR A 89 11.66 9.06 -12.90
C THR A 89 11.17 9.32 -14.33
N PHE A 90 11.31 8.37 -15.24
CA PHE A 90 10.76 8.50 -16.59
C PHE A 90 9.24 8.68 -16.58
N SER A 91 8.54 7.96 -15.70
CA SER A 91 7.10 8.08 -15.52
C SER A 91 6.67 9.43 -14.95
N LEU A 92 7.57 10.23 -14.35
CA LEU A 92 7.26 11.61 -13.95
C LEU A 92 7.20 12.57 -15.14
N LEU A 93 7.89 12.25 -16.24
CA LEU A 93 7.78 13.00 -17.51
C LEU A 93 6.38 12.85 -18.13
N LEU A 94 5.75 11.70 -17.90
CA LEU A 94 4.39 11.41 -18.37
C LEU A 94 3.29 12.00 -17.46
N GLY A 95 3.65 12.51 -16.28
CA GLY A 95 2.73 13.13 -15.35
C GLY A 95 3.22 13.08 -13.91
N ARG A 96 3.21 14.23 -13.24
CA ARG A 96 3.51 14.31 -11.81
C ARG A 96 2.31 13.85 -10.97
N PRO A 97 2.53 13.30 -9.77
CA PRO A 97 1.44 13.04 -8.83
C PRO A 97 0.65 14.32 -8.58
N ASP A 98 -0.65 14.26 -8.83
CA ASP A 98 -1.56 15.38 -8.62
C ASP A 98 -1.51 15.85 -7.15
N PRO A 99 -1.23 17.12 -6.84
CA PRO A 99 -1.33 17.63 -5.47
C PRO A 99 -2.74 17.43 -4.88
N GLN A 100 -3.77 17.41 -5.74
CA GLN A 100 -5.16 17.12 -5.39
C GLN A 100 -5.52 15.63 -5.54
N TRP A 101 -4.54 14.71 -5.53
CA TRP A 101 -4.75 13.26 -5.69
C TRP A 101 -5.90 12.71 -4.86
N ARG A 102 -6.06 13.17 -3.61
CA ARG A 102 -7.18 12.74 -2.74
C ARG A 102 -8.54 13.13 -3.31
N ALA A 103 -8.70 14.36 -3.81
CA ALA A 103 -9.93 14.82 -4.43
C ALA A 103 -10.21 14.05 -5.72
N GLY A 104 -9.17 13.82 -6.54
CA GLY A 104 -9.26 12.99 -7.74
C GLY A 104 -9.69 11.55 -7.44
N VAL A 105 -9.10 10.91 -6.44
CA VAL A 105 -9.47 9.56 -5.98
C VAL A 105 -10.91 9.54 -5.46
N GLN A 106 -11.29 10.53 -4.64
CA GLN A 106 -12.65 10.64 -4.13
C GLN A 106 -13.67 10.77 -5.27
N HIS A 107 -13.38 11.58 -6.30
CA HIS A 107 -14.23 11.71 -7.49
C HIS A 107 -14.30 10.40 -8.30
N SER A 108 -13.16 9.75 -8.56
CA SER A 108 -13.12 8.45 -9.23
C SER A 108 -13.89 7.37 -8.48
N HIS A 109 -13.87 7.39 -7.14
CA HIS A 109 -14.53 6.41 -6.28
C HIS A 109 -16.02 6.72 -6.06
N ALA A 110 -16.45 7.98 -6.23
CA ALA A 110 -17.85 8.38 -6.06
C ALA A 110 -18.81 7.55 -6.92
N ARG A 111 -18.33 7.09 -8.09
CA ARG A 111 -19.05 6.23 -9.05
C ARG A 111 -19.36 4.81 -8.55
N TYR A 112 -18.86 4.41 -7.39
CA TYR A 112 -19.03 3.06 -6.84
C TYR A 112 -19.81 3.10 -5.52
N PRO A 113 -21.16 3.19 -5.57
CA PRO A 113 -22.00 3.30 -4.36
C PRO A 113 -21.84 2.12 -3.41
N ARG A 114 -21.59 0.91 -3.94
CA ARG A 114 -21.47 -0.34 -3.17
C ARG A 114 -20.05 -0.68 -2.74
N LEU A 115 -19.09 0.24 -2.87
CA LEU A 115 -17.68 -0.02 -2.57
C LEU A 115 -17.44 -0.56 -1.15
N TYR A 116 -18.03 0.06 -0.13
CA TYR A 116 -17.86 -0.39 1.26
C TYR A 116 -18.53 -1.74 1.56
N PRO A 117 -19.80 -2.00 1.17
CA PRO A 117 -20.40 -3.32 1.28
C PRO A 117 -19.57 -4.43 0.62
N ILE A 118 -19.03 -4.17 -0.58
CA ILE A 118 -18.15 -5.11 -1.29
C ILE A 118 -16.85 -5.33 -0.51
N ALA A 119 -16.22 -4.28 -0.01
CA ALA A 119 -15.01 -4.38 0.82
C ALA A 119 -15.23 -5.24 2.07
N ARG A 120 -16.36 -5.05 2.76
CA ARG A 120 -16.75 -5.84 3.93
C ARG A 120 -16.98 -7.32 3.57
N PHE A 121 -17.69 -7.58 2.47
CA PHE A 121 -17.92 -8.95 2.00
C PHE A 121 -16.60 -9.66 1.73
N VAL A 122 -15.71 -9.04 0.95
CA VAL A 122 -14.38 -9.59 0.66
C VAL A 122 -13.57 -9.82 1.93
N ALA A 123 -13.57 -8.87 2.88
CA ALA A 123 -12.86 -9.02 4.15
C ALA A 123 -13.38 -10.22 4.95
N LEU A 124 -14.70 -10.37 5.07
CA LEU A 124 -15.32 -11.49 5.79
C LEU A 124 -15.04 -12.83 5.11
N THR A 125 -15.15 -12.90 3.78
CA THR A 125 -14.85 -14.12 3.02
C THR A 125 -13.37 -14.48 3.12
N GLY A 126 -12.46 -13.50 3.04
CA GLY A 126 -11.03 -13.72 3.24
C GLY A 126 -10.72 -14.26 4.64
N ILE A 127 -11.28 -13.65 5.68
CA ILE A 127 -11.13 -14.12 7.07
C ILE A 127 -11.64 -15.55 7.22
N ALA A 128 -12.85 -15.82 6.72
CA ALA A 128 -13.46 -17.15 6.81
C ALA A 128 -12.62 -18.20 6.06
N ALA A 129 -12.14 -17.88 4.86
CA ALA A 129 -11.33 -18.78 4.05
C ALA A 129 -9.95 -19.05 4.66
N ASP A 130 -9.31 -18.04 5.25
CA ASP A 130 -8.02 -18.20 5.94
C ASP A 130 -8.18 -19.10 7.18
N LEU A 131 -9.16 -18.80 8.04
CA LEU A 131 -9.42 -19.59 9.25
C LEU A 131 -9.84 -21.03 8.92
N LEU A 132 -10.75 -21.21 7.95
CA LEU A 132 -11.17 -22.53 7.51
C LEU A 132 -10.00 -23.28 6.86
N GLY A 133 -9.19 -22.61 6.04
CA GLY A 133 -8.03 -23.21 5.39
C GLY A 133 -7.06 -23.78 6.41
N VAL A 134 -6.69 -22.98 7.41
CA VAL A 134 -5.76 -23.44 8.47
C VAL A 134 -6.38 -24.55 9.32
N HIS A 135 -7.67 -24.45 9.65
CA HIS A 135 -8.39 -25.52 10.36
C HIS A 135 -8.37 -26.85 9.58
N LEU A 136 -8.42 -26.78 8.25
CA LEU A 136 -8.29 -27.93 7.34
C LEU A 136 -6.83 -28.35 7.09
N GLY A 137 -5.87 -27.83 7.84
CA GLY A 137 -4.46 -28.22 7.77
C GLY A 137 -3.62 -27.44 6.77
N ARG A 138 -4.19 -26.44 6.07
CA ARG A 138 -3.44 -25.64 5.09
C ARG A 138 -2.29 -24.88 5.77
N GLY A 139 -1.08 -25.09 5.26
CA GLY A 139 0.11 -24.40 5.76
C GLY A 139 0.57 -24.85 7.13
N THR A 140 -0.04 -25.91 7.70
CA THR A 140 0.47 -26.53 8.92
C THR A 140 1.79 -27.21 8.66
N ILE A 141 2.60 -27.38 9.71
CA ILE A 141 3.90 -28.04 9.56
C ILE A 141 3.73 -29.51 9.17
N VAL A 142 2.65 -30.16 9.60
CA VAL A 142 2.34 -31.54 9.16
C VAL A 142 2.16 -31.61 7.63
N ALA A 143 1.45 -30.65 7.03
CA ALA A 143 1.33 -30.56 5.57
C ALA A 143 2.69 -30.25 4.88
N GLN A 144 3.58 -29.51 5.55
CA GLN A 144 4.94 -29.27 5.05
C GLN A 144 5.85 -30.49 5.15
N LEU A 145 5.67 -31.31 6.19
CA LEU A 145 6.45 -32.52 6.48
C LEU A 145 6.03 -33.70 5.59
N SER A 146 4.72 -33.90 5.42
CA SER A 146 4.17 -35.00 4.62
C SER A 146 4.29 -34.76 3.11
N GLY A 147 4.49 -33.51 2.69
CA GLY A 147 4.41 -33.14 1.27
C GLY A 147 2.98 -33.25 0.70
N GLU A 148 2.02 -33.67 1.51
CA GLU A 148 0.62 -33.76 1.15
C GLU A 148 -0.03 -32.39 1.29
N LEU A 149 -0.45 -31.83 0.16
CA LEU A 149 -1.44 -30.76 0.14
C LEU A 149 -2.66 -31.27 0.90
N ALA A 150 -3.21 -30.47 1.82
CA ALA A 150 -4.44 -30.80 2.55
C ALA A 150 -5.49 -31.41 1.59
N GLY A 151 -5.67 -32.73 1.65
CA GLY A 151 -6.19 -33.55 0.54
C GLY A 151 -7.69 -33.42 0.26
N GLY A 152 -8.36 -32.42 0.87
CA GLY A 152 -9.80 -32.23 0.76
C GLY A 152 -10.19 -31.20 -0.31
N PRO A 153 -11.30 -31.41 -1.06
CA PRO A 153 -11.81 -30.42 -2.02
C PRO A 153 -12.12 -29.07 -1.37
N VAL A 154 -12.52 -29.08 -0.10
CA VAL A 154 -12.77 -27.85 0.68
C VAL A 154 -11.48 -27.08 0.94
N ALA A 155 -10.38 -27.77 1.28
CA ALA A 155 -9.08 -27.11 1.47
C ALA A 155 -8.59 -26.46 0.17
N THR A 156 -8.74 -27.17 -0.96
CA THR A 156 -8.44 -26.63 -2.30
C THR A 156 -9.31 -25.41 -2.61
N LEU A 157 -10.60 -25.42 -2.27
CA LEU A 157 -11.48 -24.26 -2.46
C LEU A 157 -10.96 -23.03 -1.69
N THR A 158 -10.50 -23.19 -0.45
CA THR A 158 -9.94 -22.06 0.32
C THR A 158 -8.70 -21.44 -0.32
N THR A 159 -7.95 -22.20 -1.13
CA THR A 159 -6.79 -21.67 -1.88
C THR A 159 -7.19 -20.66 -2.93
N LEU A 160 -8.40 -20.74 -3.49
CA LEU A 160 -8.90 -19.72 -4.42
C LEU A 160 -9.03 -18.35 -3.78
N PHE A 161 -9.19 -18.29 -2.46
CA PHE A 161 -9.31 -17.05 -1.70
C PHE A 161 -7.97 -16.60 -1.10
N SER A 162 -6.86 -17.27 -1.44
CA SER A 162 -5.54 -16.76 -1.10
C SER A 162 -5.36 -15.37 -1.70
N GLY A 163 -4.86 -14.42 -0.92
CA GLY A 163 -4.73 -13.02 -1.35
C GLY A 163 -5.97 -12.16 -1.12
N TRP A 164 -7.11 -12.72 -0.67
CA TRP A 164 -8.30 -11.91 -0.35
C TRP A 164 -8.06 -10.95 0.81
N GLY A 165 -7.10 -11.24 1.70
CA GLY A 165 -6.64 -10.28 2.72
C GLY A 165 -6.09 -8.99 2.09
N ALA A 166 -5.20 -9.09 1.09
CA ALA A 166 -4.63 -7.94 0.40
C ALA A 166 -5.69 -7.20 -0.46
N LEU A 167 -6.56 -7.95 -1.13
CA LEU A 167 -7.74 -7.44 -1.85
C LEU A 167 -8.67 -6.63 -0.93
N ALA A 168 -8.99 -7.17 0.25
CA ALA A 168 -9.80 -6.53 1.27
C ALA A 168 -9.16 -5.24 1.76
N VAL A 169 -7.86 -5.25 2.08
CA VAL A 169 -7.11 -4.04 2.47
C VAL A 169 -7.21 -2.97 1.38
N GLY A 170 -6.97 -3.31 0.11
CA GLY A 170 -7.10 -2.37 -1.00
C GLY A 170 -8.49 -1.74 -1.11
N LEU A 171 -9.56 -2.54 -0.98
CA LEU A 171 -10.95 -2.06 -1.02
C LEU A 171 -11.36 -1.24 0.20
N LEU A 172 -10.87 -1.58 1.40
CA LEU A 172 -11.11 -0.83 2.62
C LEU A 172 -10.41 0.53 2.58
N ILE A 173 -9.18 0.57 2.08
CA ILE A 173 -8.44 1.81 1.79
C ILE A 173 -9.22 2.63 0.76
N ALA A 174 -9.66 2.02 -0.35
CA ALA A 174 -10.45 2.70 -1.38
C ALA A 174 -11.76 3.29 -0.81
N SER A 175 -12.44 2.52 0.04
CA SER A 175 -13.66 2.94 0.74
C SER A 175 -13.40 4.13 1.67
N HIS A 176 -12.28 4.11 2.41
CA HIS A 176 -11.88 5.20 3.27
C HIS A 176 -11.55 6.48 2.50
N LEU A 177 -10.74 6.36 1.43
CA LEU A 177 -10.39 7.49 0.58
C LEU A 177 -11.60 8.09 -0.15
N SER A 178 -12.66 7.31 -0.35
CA SER A 178 -13.92 7.81 -0.91
C SER A 178 -14.85 8.50 0.10
N GLY A 179 -14.48 8.52 1.39
CA GLY A 179 -15.32 9.06 2.48
C GLY A 179 -16.45 8.12 2.92
N ARG A 180 -16.56 6.92 2.36
CA ARG A 180 -17.60 5.92 2.70
C ARG A 180 -17.29 5.12 3.96
N LEU A 181 -16.03 5.13 4.41
CA LEU A 181 -15.55 4.42 5.59
C LEU A 181 -14.87 5.38 6.56
N SER A 182 -15.35 5.44 7.80
CA SER A 182 -14.70 6.23 8.86
C SER A 182 -13.35 5.61 9.26
N ARG A 183 -12.43 6.42 9.80
CA ARG A 183 -11.12 5.94 10.25
C ARG A 183 -11.21 4.82 11.29
N ALA A 184 -12.12 4.96 12.26
CA ALA A 184 -12.32 3.97 13.30
C ALA A 184 -12.72 2.60 12.72
N LYS A 185 -13.66 2.59 11.76
CA LYS A 185 -14.08 1.36 11.08
C LYS A 185 -12.96 0.78 10.21
N LEU A 186 -12.19 1.63 9.51
CA LEU A 186 -11.01 1.17 8.77
C LEU A 186 -10.03 0.45 9.70
N TYR A 187 -9.65 1.08 10.82
CA TYR A 187 -8.74 0.45 11.78
C TYR A 187 -9.33 -0.81 12.39
N GLY A 188 -10.63 -0.84 12.73
CA GLY A 188 -11.29 -2.06 13.18
C GLY A 188 -11.18 -3.22 12.18
N TRP A 189 -11.37 -2.97 10.89
CA TRP A 189 -11.21 -4.00 9.85
C TRP A 189 -9.75 -4.42 9.65
N LEU A 190 -8.80 -3.48 9.64
CA LEU A 190 -7.38 -3.80 9.54
C LEU A 190 -6.91 -4.62 10.74
N THR A 191 -7.36 -4.28 11.95
CA THR A 191 -7.10 -5.06 13.15
C THR A 191 -7.71 -6.45 13.06
N ALA A 192 -8.94 -6.60 12.57
CA ALA A 192 -9.56 -7.92 12.38
C ALA A 192 -8.77 -8.80 11.38
N LEU A 193 -8.30 -8.23 10.28
CA LEU A 193 -7.46 -8.94 9.31
C LEU A 193 -6.10 -9.33 9.90
N VAL A 194 -5.44 -8.42 10.63
CA VAL A 194 -4.17 -8.73 11.32
C VAL A 194 -4.37 -9.81 12.39
N ALA A 195 -5.44 -9.71 13.20
CA ALA A 195 -5.76 -10.72 14.22
C ALA A 195 -6.02 -12.09 13.58
N THR A 196 -6.67 -12.13 12.43
CA THR A 196 -6.86 -13.37 11.65
C THR A 196 -5.52 -13.97 11.24
N GLN A 197 -4.62 -13.15 10.69
CA GLN A 197 -3.26 -13.59 10.32
C GLN A 197 -2.43 -14.00 11.55
N THR A 198 -2.68 -13.40 12.73
CA THR A 198 -2.07 -13.84 13.98
C THR A 198 -2.55 -15.24 14.37
N VAL A 199 -3.86 -15.50 14.30
CA VAL A 199 -4.41 -16.85 14.55
C VAL A 199 -3.84 -17.87 13.58
N VAL A 200 -3.80 -17.53 12.28
CA VAL A 200 -3.16 -18.36 11.24
C VAL A 200 -1.70 -18.65 11.59
N ALA A 201 -0.93 -17.62 11.94
CA ALA A 201 0.49 -17.79 12.27
C ALA A 201 0.72 -18.64 13.52
N VAL A 202 -0.14 -18.53 14.53
CA VAL A 202 -0.08 -19.39 15.74
C VAL A 202 -0.39 -20.84 15.37
N GLN A 203 -1.46 -21.08 14.62
CA GLN A 203 -1.88 -22.44 14.24
C GLN A 203 -0.92 -23.12 13.24
N THR A 204 -0.20 -22.35 12.44
CA THR A 204 0.77 -22.87 11.45
C THR A 204 2.22 -22.81 11.95
N ALA A 205 2.49 -22.10 13.04
CA ALA A 205 3.83 -21.70 13.50
C ALA A 205 4.68 -20.96 12.42
N LEU A 206 4.01 -20.29 11.47
CA LEU A 206 4.63 -19.51 10.39
C LEU A 206 4.49 -18.00 10.64
N THR A 207 5.40 -17.44 11.44
CA THR A 207 5.41 -16.01 11.78
C THR A 207 5.79 -15.09 10.62
N ALA A 208 6.48 -15.62 9.59
CA ALA A 208 6.90 -14.85 8.42
C ALA A 208 5.71 -14.26 7.65
N ALA A 209 4.64 -15.04 7.46
CA ALA A 209 3.43 -14.58 6.75
C ALA A 209 2.72 -13.44 7.50
N LEU A 210 2.68 -13.49 8.84
CA LEU A 210 2.14 -12.42 9.67
C LEU A 210 2.97 -11.13 9.54
N ILE A 211 4.29 -11.23 9.64
CA ILE A 211 5.18 -10.05 9.50
C ILE A 211 5.04 -9.43 8.11
N ALA A 212 5.04 -10.27 7.08
CA ALA A 212 4.81 -9.87 5.70
C ALA A 212 3.49 -9.11 5.54
N PHE A 213 2.40 -9.63 6.10
CA PHE A 213 1.09 -8.99 6.05
C PHE A 213 1.07 -7.65 6.80
N ILE A 214 1.63 -7.59 8.01
CA ILE A 214 1.74 -6.33 8.79
C ILE A 214 2.55 -5.29 8.01
N PHE A 215 3.69 -5.68 7.43
CA PHE A 215 4.53 -4.81 6.62
C PHE A 215 3.76 -4.30 5.39
N PHE A 216 3.07 -5.18 4.67
CA PHE A 216 2.20 -4.82 3.55
C PHE A 216 1.15 -3.78 3.98
N VAL A 217 0.40 -4.02 5.05
CA VAL A 217 -0.62 -3.08 5.56
C VAL A 217 0.01 -1.73 5.90
N ALA A 218 1.15 -1.74 6.59
CA ALA A 218 1.88 -0.54 6.96
C ALA A 218 2.30 0.28 5.73
N VAL A 219 2.90 -0.36 4.73
CA VAL A 219 3.37 0.28 3.50
C VAL A 219 2.21 0.78 2.64
N ALA A 220 1.19 -0.04 2.42
CA ALA A 220 -0.01 0.38 1.67
C ALA A 220 -0.69 1.58 2.35
N GLY A 221 -0.84 1.54 3.67
CA GLY A 221 -1.39 2.65 4.45
C GLY A 221 -0.50 3.88 4.46
N MET A 222 0.83 3.75 4.43
CA MET A 222 1.77 4.86 4.31
C MET A 222 1.65 5.54 2.94
N LEU A 223 1.70 4.76 1.85
CA LEU A 223 1.64 5.27 0.47
C LEU A 223 0.28 5.95 0.18
N CYS A 224 -0.80 5.42 0.76
CA CYS A 224 -2.13 6.03 0.70
C CYS A 224 -2.32 7.21 1.68
N GLY A 225 -1.34 7.48 2.55
CA GLY A 225 -1.37 8.57 3.54
C GLY A 225 -2.39 8.37 4.66
N ILE A 226 -2.69 7.11 5.01
CA ILE A 226 -3.53 6.70 6.15
C ILE A 226 -2.70 6.67 7.43
N PHE A 227 -1.52 6.07 7.37
CA PHE A 227 -0.61 5.98 8.51
C PHE A 227 0.41 7.11 8.49
N ARG A 228 0.74 7.60 9.69
CA ARG A 228 1.85 8.54 9.87
C ARG A 228 3.12 7.72 10.07
N LEU A 229 4.21 8.12 9.42
CA LEU A 229 5.52 7.47 9.53
C LEU A 229 5.94 7.26 10.99
N ARG A 230 5.73 8.26 11.86
CA ARG A 230 6.04 8.16 13.30
C ARG A 230 5.35 6.98 14.00
N TYR A 231 4.13 6.61 13.60
CA TYR A 231 3.42 5.48 14.20
C TYR A 231 3.97 4.14 13.69
N LEU A 232 4.46 4.11 12.45
CA LEU A 232 5.13 2.94 11.90
C LEU A 232 6.49 2.70 12.57
N LEU A 233 7.23 3.77 12.88
CA LEU A 233 8.48 3.68 13.65
C LEU A 233 8.24 3.10 15.05
N VAL A 234 7.21 3.60 15.76
CA VAL A 234 6.82 3.05 17.07
C VAL A 234 6.39 1.59 16.96
N ALA A 235 5.57 1.24 15.96
CA ALA A 235 5.15 -0.14 15.74
C ALA A 235 6.33 -1.07 15.42
N GLY A 236 7.30 -0.62 14.63
CA GLY A 236 8.54 -1.36 14.35
C GLY A 236 9.37 -1.60 15.61
N ALA A 237 9.53 -0.58 16.46
CA ALA A 237 10.23 -0.73 17.75
C ALA A 237 9.51 -1.73 18.66
N VAL A 238 8.19 -1.66 18.75
CA VAL A 238 7.37 -2.63 19.50
C VAL A 238 7.54 -4.04 18.93
N LEU A 239 7.55 -4.21 17.60
CA LEU A 239 7.75 -5.52 16.98
C LEU A 239 9.13 -6.11 17.31
N ILE A 240 10.19 -5.30 17.30
CA ILE A 240 11.54 -5.72 17.69
C ILE A 240 11.56 -6.18 19.16
N LEU A 241 10.90 -5.44 20.06
CA LEU A 241 10.78 -5.79 21.47
C LEU A 241 9.97 -7.08 21.70
N LEU A 242 8.91 -7.30 20.91
CA LEU A 242 8.06 -8.49 20.99
C LEU A 242 8.64 -9.70 20.24
N TRP A 243 9.70 -9.53 19.46
CA TRP A 243 10.22 -10.60 18.62
C TRP A 243 10.76 -11.81 19.41
N PRO A 244 11.61 -11.64 20.46
CA PRO A 244 12.07 -12.78 21.26
C PRO A 244 10.93 -13.64 21.83
N PRO A 245 9.94 -13.10 22.57
CA PRO A 245 8.87 -13.95 23.11
C PRO A 245 7.99 -14.57 22.01
N LEU A 246 7.80 -13.91 20.87
CA LEU A 246 7.10 -14.52 19.72
C LEU A 246 7.89 -15.70 19.14
N PHE A 247 9.22 -15.60 19.11
CA PHE A 247 10.09 -16.66 18.62
C PHE A 247 10.10 -17.87 19.56
N ASP A 248 10.20 -17.64 20.87
CA ASP A 248 10.16 -18.71 21.88
C ASP A 248 8.81 -19.43 21.86
N HIS A 249 7.72 -18.68 21.77
CA HIS A 249 6.38 -19.25 21.63
C HIS A 249 6.24 -20.09 20.36
N ARG A 250 6.75 -19.61 19.22
CA ARG A 250 6.79 -20.37 17.97
C ARG A 250 7.56 -21.68 18.14
N ASN A 251 8.73 -21.66 18.78
CA ASN A 251 9.54 -22.86 18.97
C ASN A 251 8.85 -23.88 19.88
N THR A 252 8.22 -23.42 20.96
CA THR A 252 7.39 -24.26 21.85
C THR A 252 6.30 -25.00 21.06
N ILE A 253 5.63 -24.32 20.12
CA ILE A 253 4.62 -24.95 19.24
C ILE A 253 5.28 -25.98 18.32
N ARG A 254 6.47 -25.73 17.79
CA ARG A 254 7.15 -26.69 16.89
C ARG A 254 7.58 -27.95 17.65
N GLU A 255 8.14 -27.78 18.83
CA GLU A 255 8.51 -28.89 19.72
C GLU A 255 7.28 -29.72 20.10
N SER A 256 6.15 -29.08 20.42
CA SER A 256 4.91 -29.80 20.75
C SER A 256 4.34 -30.63 19.59
N HIS A 257 4.78 -30.36 18.35
CA HIS A 257 4.43 -31.12 17.15
C HIS A 257 5.55 -32.06 16.69
N GLY A 258 6.55 -32.33 17.54
CA GLY A 258 7.63 -33.29 17.26
C GLY A 258 8.69 -32.80 16.27
N ILE A 259 8.77 -31.49 16.03
CA ILE A 259 9.79 -30.90 15.16
C ILE A 259 10.98 -30.49 16.01
N THR A 260 12.14 -31.06 15.72
CA THR A 260 13.39 -30.66 16.37
C THR A 260 13.68 -29.19 16.08
N VAL A 261 13.76 -28.39 17.14
CA VAL A 261 14.22 -27.01 17.10
C VAL A 261 15.71 -27.01 17.41
N ASP A 262 16.48 -26.21 16.67
CA ASP A 262 17.90 -26.03 16.95
C ASP A 262 18.08 -24.95 18.02
N ASP A 263 18.48 -25.36 19.22
CA ASP A 263 18.72 -24.49 20.37
C ASP A 263 19.84 -23.47 20.11
N ASN A 264 20.67 -23.71 19.10
CA ASN A 264 21.73 -22.78 18.71
C ASN A 264 21.23 -21.59 17.88
N VAL A 265 19.95 -21.59 17.45
CA VAL A 265 19.38 -20.51 16.64
C VAL A 265 18.53 -19.60 17.51
N SER A 266 19.13 -18.48 17.94
CA SER A 266 18.44 -17.49 18.76
C SER A 266 17.42 -16.65 17.96
N ALA A 267 16.51 -15.98 18.68
CA ALA A 267 15.61 -14.99 18.09
C ALA A 267 16.39 -13.89 17.35
N LEU A 268 17.54 -13.48 17.90
CA LEU A 268 18.40 -12.47 17.29
C LEU A 268 18.96 -12.96 15.96
N ASP A 269 19.41 -14.21 15.87
CA ASP A 269 19.93 -14.80 14.63
C ASP A 269 18.87 -14.83 13.52
N ARG A 270 17.58 -14.93 13.88
CA ARG A 270 16.47 -14.88 12.92
C ARG A 270 16.14 -13.47 12.42
N ILE A 271 16.48 -12.43 13.17
CA ILE A 271 16.43 -11.03 12.70
C ILE A 271 17.68 -10.65 11.90
N ARG A 272 18.74 -11.49 11.89
CA ARG A 272 19.93 -11.31 11.03
C ARG A 272 19.64 -11.60 9.56
N LEU A 273 18.72 -10.83 8.98
CA LEU A 273 18.34 -10.84 7.57
C LEU A 273 19.52 -10.49 6.65
N ASP A 274 20.51 -9.77 7.16
CA ASP A 274 21.79 -9.53 6.51
C ASP A 274 22.55 -10.84 6.25
N ARG A 275 22.55 -11.78 7.21
CA ARG A 275 23.17 -13.11 7.03
C ARG A 275 22.42 -13.93 5.98
N GLN A 276 21.09 -13.83 5.94
CA GLN A 276 20.29 -14.49 4.89
C GLN A 276 20.71 -14.04 3.50
N LEU A 277 20.85 -12.73 3.27
CA LEU A 277 21.30 -12.21 1.98
C LEU A 277 22.77 -12.53 1.68
N ALA A 278 23.65 -12.44 2.69
CA ALA A 278 25.06 -12.73 2.54
C ALA A 278 25.33 -14.15 2.01
N THR A 279 24.46 -15.11 2.37
CA THR A 279 24.64 -16.49 1.90
C THR A 279 24.56 -16.66 0.38
N VAL A 280 23.97 -15.70 -0.35
CA VAL A 280 23.96 -15.70 -1.83
C VAL A 280 25.37 -15.52 -2.42
N ALA A 281 26.30 -14.88 -1.69
CA ALA A 281 27.64 -14.59 -2.18
C ALA A 281 28.48 -15.85 -2.48
N GLY A 282 28.10 -16.99 -1.93
CA GLY A 282 28.84 -18.25 -2.09
C GLY A 282 28.45 -19.08 -3.30
N TYR A 283 27.57 -18.58 -4.18
CA TYR A 283 27.08 -19.32 -5.34
C TYR A 283 27.45 -18.63 -6.65
N ASP A 284 27.72 -19.45 -7.67
CA ASP A 284 27.87 -19.00 -9.04
C ASP A 284 26.47 -18.75 -9.64
N VAL A 285 26.21 -17.51 -10.01
CA VAL A 285 24.88 -17.03 -10.41
C VAL A 285 24.89 -16.67 -11.90
N PRO A 286 23.81 -16.97 -12.67
CA PRO A 286 22.53 -17.55 -12.25
C PRO A 286 22.57 -19.07 -12.00
N VAL A 287 21.78 -19.54 -11.03
CA VAL A 287 21.59 -20.96 -10.73
C VAL A 287 20.30 -21.47 -11.36
N ASP A 288 20.35 -22.65 -11.99
CA ASP A 288 19.17 -23.36 -12.48
C ASP A 288 18.87 -24.58 -11.60
N LEU A 289 17.72 -24.55 -10.94
CA LEU A 289 17.17 -25.62 -10.10
C LEU A 289 15.93 -26.26 -10.75
N GLY A 290 15.68 -26.01 -12.03
CA GLY A 290 14.41 -26.35 -12.69
C GLY A 290 13.26 -25.44 -12.26
N GLN A 291 13.56 -24.20 -11.87
CA GLN A 291 12.52 -23.21 -11.59
C GLN A 291 11.66 -22.95 -12.84
N PRO A 292 10.37 -22.60 -12.67
CA PRO A 292 9.51 -22.27 -13.80
C PRO A 292 10.09 -21.15 -14.68
N GLY A 293 9.87 -21.24 -15.99
CA GLY A 293 10.20 -20.16 -16.91
C GLY A 293 9.09 -19.10 -17.01
N PRO A 294 9.31 -18.02 -17.77
CA PRO A 294 8.31 -16.95 -17.97
C PRO A 294 6.95 -17.44 -18.53
N ALA A 295 6.95 -18.46 -19.39
CA ALA A 295 5.72 -19.06 -19.91
C ALA A 295 4.96 -19.82 -18.81
N ASP A 296 5.70 -20.49 -17.92
CA ASP A 296 5.13 -21.19 -16.78
C ASP A 296 4.56 -20.21 -15.75
N TYR A 297 5.14 -19.01 -15.60
CA TYR A 297 4.57 -17.98 -14.74
C TYR A 297 3.13 -17.65 -15.13
N LEU A 298 2.85 -17.55 -16.44
CA LEU A 298 1.51 -17.30 -16.96
C LEU A 298 0.61 -18.51 -16.76
N ARG A 299 1.06 -19.72 -17.12
CA ARG A 299 0.27 -20.95 -16.93
C ARG A 299 -0.12 -21.13 -15.45
N TYR A 300 0.87 -21.13 -14.58
CA TYR A 300 0.71 -21.36 -13.15
C TYR A 300 0.00 -20.20 -12.44
N GLY A 301 0.14 -18.99 -12.96
CA GLY A 301 -0.50 -17.79 -12.46
C GLY A 301 -1.98 -17.70 -12.82
N LEU A 302 -2.33 -18.06 -14.05
CA LEU A 302 -3.68 -17.86 -14.59
C LEU A 302 -4.60 -19.07 -14.42
N VAL A 303 -4.04 -20.28 -14.41
CA VAL A 303 -4.80 -21.52 -14.27
C VAL A 303 -4.75 -21.98 -12.80
N PRO A 304 -5.90 -21.99 -12.09
CA PRO A 304 -5.96 -22.56 -10.75
C PRO A 304 -5.46 -23.99 -10.74
N ARG A 305 -4.72 -24.40 -9.71
CA ARG A 305 -4.12 -25.75 -9.62
C ARG A 305 -5.14 -26.88 -9.79
N MET A 306 -6.38 -26.68 -9.35
CA MET A 306 -7.47 -27.66 -9.54
C MET A 306 -7.82 -27.93 -11.02
N LEU A 307 -7.47 -27.01 -11.92
CA LEU A 307 -7.70 -27.10 -13.37
C LEU A 307 -6.41 -27.41 -14.14
N ASP A 308 -5.27 -27.57 -13.45
CA ASP A 308 -3.96 -27.85 -14.05
C ASP A 308 -3.31 -29.06 -13.35
N PRO A 309 -3.75 -30.30 -13.68
CA PRO A 309 -3.28 -31.51 -13.00
C PRO A 309 -1.80 -31.81 -13.25
N ASP A 310 -1.26 -31.38 -14.39
CA ASP A 310 0.15 -31.60 -14.76
C ASP A 310 1.10 -30.58 -14.10
N ARG A 311 0.58 -29.64 -13.30
CA ARG A 311 1.39 -28.63 -12.63
C ARG A 311 2.23 -29.28 -11.51
N PRO A 312 3.58 -29.17 -11.56
CA PRO A 312 4.41 -29.68 -10.49
C PRO A 312 4.12 -28.98 -9.15
N PRO A 313 4.34 -29.64 -8.00
CA PRO A 313 4.42 -28.94 -6.73
C PRO A 313 5.57 -27.92 -6.83
N MET A 314 5.25 -26.64 -6.62
CA MET A 314 6.25 -25.58 -6.63
C MET A 314 6.42 -25.03 -5.23
N SER A 315 7.65 -25.11 -4.74
CA SER A 315 8.12 -24.34 -3.62
C SER A 315 9.58 -24.01 -3.89
N THR A 316 9.81 -22.88 -4.55
CA THR A 316 11.18 -22.46 -4.86
C THR A 316 11.98 -22.26 -3.58
N GLY A 317 11.33 -21.88 -2.49
CA GLY A 317 11.98 -21.80 -1.18
C GLY A 317 12.47 -23.14 -0.64
N GLN A 318 11.73 -24.24 -0.87
CA GLN A 318 12.19 -25.59 -0.54
C GLN A 318 13.31 -26.04 -1.50
N LEU A 319 13.21 -25.73 -2.79
CA LEU A 319 14.27 -26.04 -3.77
C LEU A 319 15.61 -25.39 -3.38
N ILE A 320 15.58 -24.10 -3.05
CA ILE A 320 16.76 -23.38 -2.54
C ILE A 320 17.25 -24.03 -1.24
N SER A 321 16.36 -24.33 -0.30
CA SER A 321 16.75 -24.95 0.97
C SER A 321 17.46 -26.30 0.75
N MET A 322 16.93 -27.16 -0.11
CA MET A 322 17.53 -28.47 -0.43
C MET A 322 18.86 -28.33 -1.17
N TYR A 323 18.94 -27.40 -2.13
CA TYR A 323 20.20 -27.10 -2.83
C TYR A 323 21.32 -26.66 -1.87
N ARG A 324 20.95 -25.97 -0.77
CA ARG A 324 21.86 -25.54 0.28
C ARG A 324 22.18 -26.61 1.33
N GLY A 325 21.73 -27.86 1.13
CA GLY A 325 21.89 -28.97 2.07
C GLY A 325 20.88 -28.96 3.23
N GLY A 326 19.84 -28.15 3.17
CA GLY A 326 18.71 -28.17 4.11
C GLY A 326 17.70 -29.27 3.79
N SER A 327 16.69 -29.42 4.65
CA SER A 327 15.62 -30.42 4.44
C SER A 327 14.52 -29.89 3.51
N GLY A 328 13.77 -30.79 2.86
CA GLY A 328 12.55 -30.44 2.11
C GLY A 328 11.41 -29.90 2.99
N THR A 329 11.54 -30.01 4.31
CA THR A 329 10.53 -29.58 5.29
C THR A 329 10.70 -28.12 5.70
N THR A 330 11.78 -27.48 5.25
CA THR A 330 12.10 -26.09 5.51
C THR A 330 12.08 -25.28 4.22
N ALA A 331 11.27 -24.22 4.16
CA ALA A 331 11.30 -23.26 3.05
C ALA A 331 12.23 -22.08 3.37
N TYR A 332 13.42 -22.36 3.93
CA TYR A 332 14.38 -21.31 4.28
C TYR A 332 15.12 -20.85 3.02
N SER A 333 14.61 -19.78 2.40
CA SER A 333 15.20 -19.15 1.22
C SER A 333 15.95 -17.86 1.57
N PHE A 334 16.47 -17.20 0.54
CA PHE A 334 16.92 -15.82 0.66
C PHE A 334 15.71 -14.87 0.74
N LEU A 335 15.98 -13.57 0.96
CA LEU A 335 15.00 -12.51 0.76
C LEU A 335 14.76 -12.28 -0.74
N LEU A 336 13.68 -11.55 -1.09
CA LEU A 336 13.27 -11.35 -2.49
C LEU A 336 14.43 -10.95 -3.42
N LEU A 337 15.24 -9.96 -3.04
CA LEU A 337 16.38 -9.54 -3.87
C LEU A 337 17.45 -10.63 -4.00
N GLY A 338 17.68 -11.40 -2.93
CA GLY A 338 18.59 -12.54 -2.97
C GLY A 338 18.07 -13.66 -3.85
N ASN A 339 16.78 -13.95 -3.82
CA ASN A 339 16.15 -14.97 -4.69
C ASN A 339 16.25 -14.57 -6.17
N ILE A 340 15.93 -13.31 -6.50
CA ILE A 340 16.02 -12.82 -7.88
C ILE A 340 17.48 -12.85 -8.35
N TRP A 341 18.42 -12.37 -7.52
CA TRP A 341 19.83 -12.45 -7.85
C TRP A 341 20.24 -13.90 -8.10
N PHE A 342 19.91 -14.81 -7.20
CA PHE A 342 20.29 -16.22 -7.30
C PHE A 342 19.85 -16.88 -8.62
N PHE A 343 18.63 -16.59 -9.11
CA PHE A 343 18.12 -17.19 -10.35
C PHE A 343 18.43 -16.39 -11.63
N GLU A 344 18.53 -15.07 -11.55
CA GLU A 344 18.52 -14.19 -12.74
C GLU A 344 19.68 -13.17 -12.76
N GLY A 345 20.51 -13.16 -11.72
CA GLY A 345 21.63 -12.24 -11.55
C GLY A 345 21.24 -10.76 -11.47
N ALA A 346 22.21 -9.90 -11.81
CA ALA A 346 22.01 -8.44 -11.78
C ALA A 346 20.92 -7.98 -12.76
N VAL A 347 20.84 -8.62 -13.93
CA VAL A 347 19.88 -8.25 -14.98
C VAL A 347 18.45 -8.50 -14.51
N GLY A 348 18.18 -9.65 -13.89
CA GLY A 348 16.86 -9.95 -13.32
C GLY A 348 16.40 -8.93 -12.28
N LEU A 349 17.31 -8.49 -11.39
CA LEU A 349 17.00 -7.45 -10.42
C LEU A 349 16.55 -6.15 -11.07
N VAL A 350 17.30 -5.67 -12.07
CA VAL A 350 16.97 -4.42 -12.77
C VAL A 350 15.64 -4.58 -13.53
N VAL A 351 15.50 -5.65 -14.33
CA VAL A 351 14.33 -5.85 -15.20
C VAL A 351 13.06 -6.05 -14.39
N LEU A 352 13.06 -6.90 -13.36
CA LEU A 352 11.86 -7.19 -12.57
C LEU A 352 11.36 -5.94 -11.84
N HIS A 353 12.28 -5.18 -11.22
CA HIS A 353 11.91 -3.96 -10.49
C HIS A 353 11.55 -2.81 -11.43
N ALA A 354 12.15 -2.72 -12.62
CA ALA A 354 11.72 -1.80 -13.67
C ALA A 354 10.28 -2.13 -14.14
N ALA A 355 9.98 -3.41 -14.38
CA ALA A 355 8.65 -3.86 -14.76
C ALA A 355 7.61 -3.58 -13.67
N ALA A 356 7.92 -3.88 -12.41
CA ALA A 356 7.04 -3.61 -11.27
C ALA A 356 6.80 -2.11 -11.06
N ALA A 357 7.82 -1.27 -11.26
CA ALA A 357 7.72 0.18 -11.27
C ALA A 357 6.84 0.70 -12.41
N GLY A 358 7.04 0.20 -13.64
CA GLY A 358 6.22 0.56 -14.79
C GLY A 358 4.75 0.20 -14.59
N PHE A 359 4.49 -1.01 -14.09
CA PHE A 359 3.16 -1.47 -13.72
C PHE A 359 2.53 -0.57 -12.65
N THR A 360 3.26 -0.27 -11.58
CA THR A 360 2.80 0.62 -10.50
C THR A 360 2.52 2.04 -11.00
N ALA A 361 3.41 2.60 -11.83
CA ALA A 361 3.23 3.91 -12.44
C ALA A 361 1.98 3.94 -13.33
N ALA A 362 1.75 2.91 -14.15
CA ALA A 362 0.52 2.76 -14.93
C ALA A 362 -0.71 2.71 -14.00
N LEU A 363 -0.67 1.90 -12.94
CA LEU A 363 -1.77 1.79 -11.99
C LEU A 363 -2.06 3.06 -11.19
N LEU A 364 -1.08 3.92 -10.94
CA LEU A 364 -1.28 5.11 -10.11
C LEU A 364 -1.43 6.41 -10.92
N ARG A 365 -0.89 6.48 -12.15
CA ARG A 365 -0.79 7.74 -12.92
C ARG A 365 -1.53 7.74 -14.25
N TRP A 366 -1.71 6.57 -14.89
CA TRP A 366 -2.36 6.47 -16.19
C TRP A 366 -3.78 7.07 -16.18
N ARG A 367 -4.06 8.05 -17.06
CA ARG A 367 -5.37 8.69 -17.21
C ARG A 367 -5.98 9.24 -15.90
N GLY A 368 -5.14 9.78 -15.01
CA GLY A 368 -5.56 10.46 -13.78
C GLY A 368 -5.67 9.53 -12.57
N ALA A 369 -6.38 10.01 -11.54
CA ALA A 369 -6.43 9.38 -10.22
C ALA A 369 -6.96 7.92 -10.27
N PRO A 370 -6.34 6.99 -9.51
CA PRO A 370 -6.70 5.58 -9.54
C PRO A 370 -8.14 5.37 -9.06
N GLY A 371 -8.87 4.50 -9.76
CA GLY A 371 -10.14 3.95 -9.28
C GLY A 371 -9.91 2.79 -8.31
N PRO A 372 -10.97 2.21 -7.72
CA PRO A 372 -10.85 1.17 -6.71
C PRO A 372 -10.13 -0.09 -7.22
N ALA A 373 -10.40 -0.51 -8.46
CA ALA A 373 -9.74 -1.67 -9.06
C ALA A 373 -8.22 -1.45 -9.24
N ARG A 374 -7.80 -0.26 -9.68
CA ARG A 374 -6.37 0.08 -9.82
C ARG A 374 -5.66 0.10 -8.47
N LEU A 375 -6.32 0.62 -7.43
CA LEU A 375 -5.77 0.64 -6.07
C LEU A 375 -5.64 -0.77 -5.48
N VAL A 376 -6.62 -1.64 -5.75
CA VAL A 376 -6.56 -3.06 -5.39
C VAL A 376 -5.39 -3.75 -6.08
N LEU A 377 -5.28 -3.63 -7.42
CA LEU A 377 -4.17 -4.25 -8.17
C LEU A 377 -2.81 -3.78 -7.66
N PHE A 378 -2.72 -2.51 -7.27
CA PHE A 378 -1.53 -1.96 -6.64
C PHE A 378 -1.25 -2.61 -5.28
N CYS A 379 -2.29 -2.82 -4.45
CA CYS A 379 -2.13 -3.53 -3.17
C CYS A 379 -1.71 -5.00 -3.37
N LEU A 380 -2.22 -5.69 -4.39
CA LEU A 380 -1.77 -7.04 -4.73
C LEU A 380 -0.30 -7.06 -5.18
N ALA A 381 0.11 -6.10 -6.00
CA ALA A 381 1.52 -5.97 -6.38
C ALA A 381 2.42 -5.68 -5.16
N LEU A 382 1.94 -4.89 -4.18
CA LEU A 382 2.66 -4.66 -2.93
C LEU A 382 2.75 -5.91 -2.05
N SER A 383 1.68 -6.70 -1.95
CA SER A 383 1.65 -7.88 -1.07
C SER A 383 2.44 -9.06 -1.62
N ASP A 384 2.48 -9.21 -2.95
CA ASP A 384 3.07 -10.37 -3.59
C ASP A 384 4.41 -10.01 -4.27
N LEU A 385 4.35 -9.18 -5.33
CA LEU A 385 5.49 -8.92 -6.20
C LEU A 385 6.61 -8.12 -5.53
N LEU A 386 6.26 -7.13 -4.71
CA LEU A 386 7.20 -6.16 -4.13
C LEU A 386 7.53 -6.42 -2.65
N LEU A 387 6.93 -7.46 -2.07
CA LEU A 387 7.15 -7.79 -0.67
C LEU A 387 8.54 -8.38 -0.49
N TRP A 388 9.37 -7.76 0.35
CA TRP A 388 10.78 -8.13 0.51
C TRP A 388 11.02 -9.54 1.07
N THR A 389 10.01 -10.15 1.71
CA THR A 389 10.04 -11.55 2.17
C THR A 389 9.51 -12.54 1.13
N GLY A 390 9.13 -12.07 -0.06
CA GLY A 390 8.62 -12.93 -1.13
C GLY A 390 9.71 -13.82 -1.72
N THR A 391 9.31 -14.99 -2.21
CA THR A 391 10.19 -15.93 -2.90
C THR A 391 10.00 -15.78 -4.40
N TYR A 392 11.03 -15.40 -5.14
CA TYR A 392 10.99 -15.39 -6.61
C TYR A 392 11.29 -16.81 -7.13
N PRO A 393 10.58 -17.32 -8.16
CA PRO A 393 9.47 -16.68 -8.89
C PRO A 393 8.06 -16.92 -8.31
N ASP A 394 7.91 -17.65 -7.20
CA ASP A 394 6.63 -17.95 -6.55
C ASP A 394 5.76 -16.70 -6.32
N SER A 395 6.36 -15.55 -5.99
CA SER A 395 5.66 -14.28 -5.77
C SER A 395 5.02 -13.69 -7.03
N VAL A 396 5.64 -13.88 -8.20
CA VAL A 396 5.07 -13.46 -9.50
C VAL A 396 3.85 -14.31 -9.82
N ILE A 397 3.96 -15.62 -9.60
CA ILE A 397 2.88 -16.58 -9.81
C ILE A 397 1.72 -16.29 -8.86
N GLY A 398 2.02 -16.10 -7.57
CA GLY A 398 1.04 -15.75 -6.54
C GLY A 398 0.30 -14.44 -6.86
N PHE A 399 1.02 -13.41 -7.32
CA PHE A 399 0.41 -12.17 -7.79
C PHE A 399 -0.63 -12.42 -8.90
N LEU A 400 -0.27 -13.18 -9.94
CA LEU A 400 -1.19 -13.50 -11.04
C LEU A 400 -2.41 -14.29 -10.54
N GLN A 401 -2.22 -15.26 -9.65
CA GLN A 401 -3.30 -16.02 -9.04
C GLN A 401 -4.25 -15.13 -8.24
N HIS A 402 -3.71 -14.20 -7.46
CA HIS A 402 -4.52 -13.24 -6.70
C HIS A 402 -5.27 -12.26 -7.62
N VAL A 403 -4.68 -11.89 -8.77
CA VAL A 403 -5.39 -11.09 -9.79
C VAL A 403 -6.55 -11.87 -10.39
N VAL A 404 -6.35 -13.14 -10.78
CA VAL A 404 -7.43 -14.02 -11.27
C VAL A 404 -8.52 -14.18 -10.22
N SER A 405 -8.14 -14.42 -8.97
CA SER A 405 -9.05 -14.52 -7.83
C SER A 405 -9.85 -13.24 -7.57
N ALA A 406 -9.29 -12.07 -7.89
CA ALA A 406 -9.95 -10.77 -7.75
C ALA A 406 -10.93 -10.44 -8.89
N VAL A 407 -10.92 -11.17 -10.02
CA VAL A 407 -11.80 -10.91 -11.18
C VAL A 407 -13.28 -10.84 -10.82
N PRO A 408 -13.87 -11.76 -10.03
CA PRO A 408 -15.28 -11.67 -9.63
C PRO A 408 -15.60 -10.38 -8.87
N VAL A 409 -14.66 -9.89 -8.06
CA VAL A 409 -14.82 -8.65 -7.31
C VAL A 409 -14.71 -7.43 -8.23
N PHE A 410 -13.81 -7.45 -9.21
CA PHE A 410 -13.75 -6.41 -10.25
C PHE A 410 -15.02 -6.37 -11.10
N LEU A 411 -15.57 -7.53 -11.46
CA LEU A 411 -16.84 -7.63 -12.16
C LEU A 411 -17.97 -7.04 -11.31
N LEU A 412 -18.02 -7.35 -10.01
CA LEU A 412 -19.01 -6.80 -9.09
C LEU A 412 -18.88 -5.28 -8.94
N LEU A 413 -17.67 -4.74 -8.85
CA LEU A 413 -17.43 -3.29 -8.86
C LEU A 413 -17.90 -2.65 -10.16
N TRP A 414 -17.64 -3.29 -11.30
CA TRP A 414 -18.07 -2.81 -12.62
C TRP A 414 -19.59 -2.82 -12.75
N LEU A 415 -20.26 -3.91 -12.36
CA LEU A 415 -21.72 -4.05 -12.40
C LEU A 415 -22.44 -3.06 -11.47
N THR A 416 -21.81 -2.70 -10.35
CA THR A 416 -22.38 -1.77 -9.36
C THR A 416 -21.98 -0.32 -9.58
N ARG A 417 -21.24 -0.03 -10.67
CA ARG A 417 -20.82 1.31 -11.03
C ARG A 417 -22.02 2.14 -11.49
N SER A 418 -22.25 3.28 -10.85
CA SER A 418 -23.22 4.27 -11.32
C SER A 418 -22.80 4.77 -12.70
N ARG A 419 -23.73 4.70 -13.67
CA ARG A 419 -23.53 5.35 -14.95
C ARG A 419 -23.47 6.85 -14.69
N PRO A 420 -22.50 7.59 -15.27
CA PRO A 420 -22.54 9.03 -15.21
C PRO A 420 -23.90 9.45 -15.79
N ASP A 421 -24.66 10.24 -15.03
CA ASP A 421 -25.91 10.80 -15.51
C ASP A 421 -25.64 11.37 -16.91
N ARG A 422 -26.34 10.85 -17.93
CA ARG A 422 -26.23 11.39 -19.28
C ARG A 422 -26.52 12.89 -19.17
N PRO A 423 -25.62 13.79 -19.61
CA PRO A 423 -25.81 15.24 -19.55
C PRO A 423 -26.94 15.77 -20.46
N GLY A 424 -28.00 15.01 -20.70
CA GLY A 424 -29.00 15.27 -21.74
C GLY A 424 -30.43 14.86 -21.40
N ARG A 425 -30.72 14.43 -20.17
CA ARG A 425 -32.08 14.50 -19.63
C ARG A 425 -32.07 15.46 -18.45
N HIS A 426 -31.84 16.73 -18.77
CA HIS A 426 -32.66 17.74 -18.13
C HIS A 426 -34.10 17.33 -18.43
N SER A 427 -34.73 16.67 -17.46
CA SER A 427 -36.10 17.03 -17.11
C SER A 427 -36.11 18.55 -17.18
N LEU A 428 -36.70 19.10 -18.24
CA LEU A 428 -36.96 20.53 -18.34
C LEU A 428 -37.39 20.96 -16.94
N PRO A 429 -36.77 21.99 -16.34
CA PRO A 429 -37.28 22.52 -15.10
C PRO A 429 -38.74 22.81 -15.39
N GLY A 430 -39.62 21.97 -14.85
CA GLY A 430 -41.03 22.27 -14.81
C GLY A 430 -41.04 23.60 -14.11
N TRP A 431 -41.36 24.64 -14.88
CA TRP A 431 -41.65 25.97 -14.44
C TRP A 431 -42.82 25.85 -13.47
N ARG A 432 -42.56 25.39 -12.24
CA ARG A 432 -43.37 25.73 -11.10
C ARG A 432 -43.02 27.18 -10.84
N LEU A 433 -43.75 28.03 -11.56
CA LEU A 433 -44.05 29.39 -11.19
C LEU A 433 -44.26 29.40 -9.68
N ARG A 434 -43.21 29.81 -8.97
CA ARG A 434 -43.28 30.12 -7.55
C ARG A 434 -44.03 31.46 -7.51
N PRO A 435 -45.24 31.54 -6.96
CA PRO A 435 -45.91 32.83 -6.82
C PRO A 435 -44.99 33.71 -5.97
N SER A 436 -44.66 34.85 -6.54
CA SER A 436 -44.03 35.99 -5.92
C SER A 436 -44.70 36.31 -4.58
N ARG A 437 -44.09 35.88 -3.48
CA ARG A 437 -44.35 36.45 -2.15
C ARG A 437 -43.27 37.51 -1.91
N TRP A 438 -43.45 38.64 -2.59
CA TRP A 438 -42.76 39.91 -2.34
C TRP A 438 -43.64 40.75 -1.42
N HIS A 439 -43.78 40.32 -0.17
CA HIS A 439 -44.18 41.18 0.93
C HIS A 439 -43.33 40.75 2.10
N ASP A 440 -42.30 41.56 2.38
CA ASP A 440 -41.74 41.86 3.70
C ASP A 440 -40.33 42.43 3.52
N LEU A 441 -40.29 43.71 3.12
CA LEU A 441 -39.13 44.59 3.30
C LEU A 441 -39.30 45.28 4.66
N PRO A 442 -38.35 45.18 5.60
CA PRO A 442 -38.20 46.17 6.64
C PRO A 442 -37.53 47.41 6.04
N SER A 443 -38.27 48.51 6.04
CA SER A 443 -37.79 49.86 5.82
C SER A 443 -36.74 50.25 6.87
N GLN A 444 -35.50 50.49 6.43
CA GLN A 444 -34.61 51.37 7.18
C GLN A 444 -34.06 52.47 6.25
N HIS A 445 -34.56 53.66 6.54
CA HIS A 445 -34.08 54.95 6.08
C HIS A 445 -32.63 55.21 6.51
N GLY A 446 -31.86 55.87 5.65
CA GLY A 446 -30.58 56.47 6.05
C GLY A 446 -29.60 56.74 4.92
N LEU A 447 -29.98 57.54 3.93
CA LEU A 447 -29.02 58.30 3.10
C LEU A 447 -28.78 59.66 3.79
N PRO A 448 -27.56 60.23 3.75
CA PRO A 448 -27.21 61.07 2.59
C PRO A 448 -25.74 60.98 2.15
N GLY A 449 -25.48 61.24 0.87
CA GLY A 449 -24.11 61.48 0.40
C GLY A 449 -23.92 61.40 -1.11
N ARG A 450 -24.57 62.29 -1.86
CA ARG A 450 -24.27 62.59 -3.27
C ARG A 450 -22.78 62.97 -3.42
N HIS A 451 -22.07 62.34 -4.35
CA HIS A 451 -21.18 63.09 -5.24
C HIS A 451 -21.26 62.54 -6.67
N ARG A 452 -21.39 63.50 -7.58
CA ARG A 452 -21.77 63.43 -8.98
C ARG A 452 -20.53 63.84 -9.78
N LEU A 453 -20.05 62.98 -10.68
CA LEU A 453 -19.20 63.32 -11.83
C LEU A 453 -19.59 62.28 -12.89
N VAL A 454 -20.34 62.59 -13.96
CA VAL A 454 -19.93 63.34 -15.17
C VAL A 454 -18.59 62.79 -15.66
N GLY A 455 -18.42 62.15 -16.82
CA GLY A 455 -19.19 61.95 -18.04
C GLY A 455 -18.17 61.57 -19.12
N GLY A 456 -18.56 60.83 -20.16
CA GLY A 456 -17.74 60.68 -21.36
C GLY A 456 -17.78 59.30 -22.02
N PRO A 457 -17.60 59.22 -23.35
CA PRO A 457 -18.49 58.46 -24.22
C PRO A 457 -17.88 57.17 -24.79
N ALA A 458 -18.78 56.30 -25.24
CA ALA A 458 -18.47 55.15 -26.07
C ALA A 458 -18.00 55.56 -27.48
N PRO A 459 -17.17 54.74 -28.13
CA PRO A 459 -17.15 54.65 -29.57
C PRO A 459 -17.70 53.31 -30.06
N THR A 460 -18.63 53.46 -30.98
CA THR A 460 -19.03 52.54 -32.05
C THR A 460 -17.85 52.07 -32.91
N GLY A 461 -17.91 50.82 -33.38
CA GLY A 461 -17.77 50.55 -34.81
C GLY A 461 -16.57 49.72 -35.31
N ALA A 462 -16.93 48.77 -36.19
CA ALA A 462 -16.23 48.29 -37.39
C ALA A 462 -15.30 47.06 -37.32
N ASP A 463 -15.80 45.99 -37.96
CA ASP A 463 -15.18 45.18 -39.02
C ASP A 463 -13.76 44.62 -38.86
N ARG A 464 -13.68 43.28 -38.81
CA ARG A 464 -13.12 42.43 -39.89
C ARG A 464 -13.50 40.96 -39.70
#